data_AF-A0A291RGQ7-F1
#
_entry.id   AF-A0A291RGQ7-F1
#
_cell.length_a   1.000
_cell.length_b   1.000
_cell.length_c   1.000
_cell.angle_alpha   90.00
_cell.angle_beta   90.00
_cell.angle_gamma   90.00
#
_symmetry.space_group_name_H-M   'P 1'
#
loop_
_entity.id
_entity.type
_entity.pdbx_description
1 polymer ?
#
loop_
_entity_poly.entity_id
_entity_poly.type
_entity_poly.pdbx_seq_one_letter_code
_entity_poly.pdbx_strand_id
1 'polypeptide(L)'
;MAQKVTVDYGQADIAAFKQGALSGHIKFDPQAVDDVVRVYDVLIDGLKEERKRIRDITNVAGFGGFPSTQQLASGFTAKAAQLADVLDQFIEGAMHLQEAYLIAGGKIKEAEAKNAQAIRFAGQQIGTENPAQ
;
A
#
# COMPACT_ATOMS: atom_id res chain seq x y z
N MET A 1 -9.37 1.97 -21.14
CA MET A 1 -8.96 1.30 -19.89
C MET A 1 -7.60 1.88 -19.50
N ALA A 2 -7.45 2.48 -18.33
CA ALA A 2 -6.13 2.93 -17.88
C ALA A 2 -5.26 1.70 -17.60
N GLN A 3 -4.02 1.69 -18.07
CA GLN A 3 -3.07 0.62 -17.77
C GLN A 3 -2.76 0.67 -16.28
N LYS A 4 -3.10 -0.41 -15.55
CA LYS A 4 -2.71 -0.58 -14.14
C LYS A 4 -1.18 -0.60 -14.09
N VAL A 5 -0.62 0.31 -13.30
CA VAL A 5 0.83 0.40 -13.09
C VAL A 5 1.20 -0.59 -12.01
N THR A 6 1.96 -1.62 -12.36
CA THR A 6 2.52 -2.57 -11.38
C THR A 6 3.94 -2.16 -11.06
N VAL A 7 4.25 -2.02 -9.77
CA VAL A 7 5.58 -1.69 -9.28
C VAL A 7 6.13 -2.89 -8.51
N ASP A 8 7.40 -3.20 -8.79
CA ASP A 8 8.17 -4.10 -7.94
C ASP A 8 8.57 -3.31 -6.68
N TYR A 9 7.89 -3.60 -5.58
CA TYR A 9 8.21 -3.04 -4.26
C TYR A 9 9.01 -4.03 -3.40
N GLY A 10 9.62 -5.04 -4.02
CA GLY A 10 10.34 -6.11 -3.35
C GLY A 10 9.44 -7.23 -2.87
N GLN A 11 8.38 -7.59 -3.60
CA GLN A 11 7.44 -8.66 -3.18
C GLN A 11 8.17 -9.97 -2.86
N ALA A 12 9.14 -10.34 -3.70
CA ALA A 12 9.92 -11.56 -3.54
C ALA A 12 10.81 -11.50 -2.29
N ASP A 13 11.44 -10.36 -2.03
CA ASP A 13 12.30 -10.17 -0.86
C ASP A 13 11.50 -10.15 0.44
N ILE A 14 10.35 -9.50 0.45
CA ILE A 14 9.42 -9.50 1.60
C ILE A 14 8.94 -10.93 1.88
N ALA A 15 8.57 -11.69 0.83
CA ALA A 15 8.17 -13.08 0.98
C ALA A 15 9.32 -13.95 1.51
N ALA A 16 10.54 -13.78 1.00
CA ALA A 16 11.72 -14.50 1.47
C ALA A 16 12.03 -14.17 2.94
N PHE A 17 11.97 -12.90 3.33
CA PHE A 17 12.16 -12.47 4.71
C PHE A 17 11.10 -13.09 5.64
N LYS A 18 9.82 -13.05 5.25
CA LYS A 18 8.72 -13.67 6.00
C LYS A 18 8.94 -15.17 6.20
N GLN A 19 9.40 -15.89 5.18
CA GLN A 19 9.72 -17.33 5.29
C GLN A 19 10.92 -17.57 6.22
N GLY A 20 11.96 -16.74 6.14
CA GLY A 20 13.08 -16.78 7.08
C GLY A 20 12.65 -16.53 8.53
N ALA A 21 11.69 -15.64 8.76
CA ALA A 21 11.11 -15.37 10.07
C ALA A 21 10.26 -16.56 10.57
N LEU A 22 9.37 -17.10 9.73
CA LEU A 22 8.50 -18.24 10.08
C LEU A 22 9.29 -19.51 10.43
N SER A 23 10.36 -19.78 9.68
CA SER A 23 11.27 -20.90 9.96
C SER A 23 12.14 -20.69 11.20
N GLY A 24 12.17 -19.47 11.76
CA GLY A 24 13.02 -19.11 12.88
C GLY A 24 14.50 -18.94 12.51
N HIS A 25 14.85 -18.94 11.22
CA HIS A 25 16.20 -18.59 10.76
C HIS A 25 16.51 -17.12 10.96
N ILE A 26 15.49 -16.26 10.92
CA ILE A 26 15.59 -14.84 11.22
C ILE A 26 14.80 -14.55 12.49
N LYS A 27 15.49 -14.04 13.50
CA LYS A 27 14.91 -13.66 14.79
C LYS A 27 15.44 -12.30 15.20
N PHE A 28 14.57 -11.50 15.77
CA PHE A 28 14.92 -10.21 16.35
C PHE A 28 14.54 -10.16 17.82
N ASP A 29 15.18 -9.23 18.52
CA ASP A 29 14.76 -8.88 19.87
C ASP A 29 13.31 -8.35 19.84
N PRO A 30 12.41 -8.88 20.68
CA PRO A 30 11.01 -8.45 20.67
C PRO A 30 10.79 -6.96 20.94
N GLN A 31 11.63 -6.32 21.77
CA GLN A 31 11.55 -4.88 22.03
C GLN A 31 12.02 -4.07 20.84
N ALA A 32 13.09 -4.51 20.15
CA ALA A 32 13.52 -3.86 18.91
C ALA A 32 12.43 -3.93 17.83
N VAL A 33 11.68 -5.03 17.77
CA VAL A 33 10.54 -5.16 16.84
C VAL A 33 9.44 -4.16 17.16
N ASP A 34 9.18 -3.82 18.42
CA ASP A 34 8.19 -2.80 18.78
C ASP A 34 8.55 -1.43 18.19
N ASP A 35 9.84 -1.07 18.16
CA ASP A 35 10.30 0.17 17.54
C ASP A 35 10.11 0.16 16.02
N VAL A 36 10.46 -0.96 15.37
CA VAL A 36 10.26 -1.13 13.92
C VAL A 36 8.79 -1.06 13.57
N VAL A 37 7.92 -1.72 14.34
CA VAL A 37 6.47 -1.70 14.15
C VAL A 37 5.93 -0.27 14.20
N ARG A 38 6.36 0.54 15.17
CA ARG A 38 5.95 1.95 15.26
C ARG A 38 6.37 2.76 14.03
N VAL A 39 7.57 2.52 13.49
CA VAL A 39 8.02 3.19 12.26
C VAL A 39 7.15 2.80 11.07
N TYR A 40 6.80 1.51 10.94
CA TYR A 40 5.91 1.05 9.88
C TYR A 40 4.48 1.58 10.01
N ASP A 41 3.96 1.75 11.23
CA ASP A 41 2.64 2.36 11.42
C ASP A 41 2.62 3.80 10.90
N VAL A 42 3.62 4.61 11.27
CA VAL A 42 3.76 5.99 10.77
C VAL A 42 3.89 6.03 9.24
N LEU A 43 4.70 5.13 8.67
CA LEU A 43 4.87 5.03 7.22
C LEU A 43 3.54 4.69 6.53
N ILE A 44 2.84 3.66 7.00
CA ILE A 44 1.59 3.19 6.42
C ILE A 44 0.52 4.27 6.49
N ASP A 45 0.41 4.98 7.62
CA ASP A 45 -0.57 6.04 7.79
C ASP A 45 -0.26 7.25 6.89
N GLY A 46 1.02 7.64 6.79
CA GLY A 46 1.46 8.69 5.86
C GLY A 46 1.15 8.36 4.39
N LEU A 47 1.40 7.11 3.97
CA LEU A 47 1.08 6.65 2.62
C LEU A 47 -0.44 6.64 2.36
N LYS A 48 -1.25 6.20 3.34
CA LYS A 48 -2.72 6.23 3.24
C LYS A 48 -3.25 7.66 3.13
N GLU A 49 -2.68 8.59 3.88
CA GLU A 49 -3.06 10.00 3.83
C GLU A 49 -2.73 10.60 2.46
N GLU A 50 -1.54 10.34 1.93
CA GLU A 50 -1.15 10.79 0.58
C GLU A 50 -2.06 10.20 -0.50
N ARG A 51 -2.36 8.90 -0.41
CA ARG A 51 -3.31 8.24 -1.31
C ARG A 51 -4.69 8.89 -1.26
N LYS A 52 -5.15 9.32 -0.08
CA LYS A 52 -6.41 10.06 0.05
C LYS A 52 -6.32 11.43 -0.63
N ARG A 53 -5.26 12.20 -0.36
CA ARG A 53 -5.04 13.51 -0.99
C ARG A 53 -5.02 13.43 -2.52
N ILE A 54 -4.31 12.46 -3.09
CA ILE A 54 -4.25 12.27 -4.54
C ILE A 54 -5.62 11.96 -5.14
N ARG A 55 -6.42 11.13 -4.48
CA ARG A 55 -7.80 10.87 -4.93
C ARG A 55 -8.68 12.11 -4.85
N ASP A 56 -8.54 12.92 -3.81
CA ASP A 56 -9.29 14.18 -3.66
C ASP A 56 -8.90 15.21 -4.74
N ILE A 57 -7.61 15.29 -5.10
CA ILE A 57 -7.08 16.20 -6.13
C ILE A 57 -7.57 15.84 -7.54
N THR A 58 -8.01 14.61 -7.83
CA THR A 58 -8.53 14.28 -9.17
C THR A 58 -9.82 15.01 -9.57
N ASN A 59 -10.44 15.74 -8.64
CA ASN A 59 -11.72 16.42 -8.82
C ASN A 59 -11.57 17.94 -9.12
N VAL A 60 -10.51 18.38 -9.82
CA VAL A 60 -10.29 19.82 -10.08
C VAL A 60 -11.11 20.35 -11.26
N ALA A 61 -12.13 21.16 -10.96
CA ALA A 61 -12.85 22.00 -11.92
C ALA A 61 -12.09 23.32 -12.20
N GLY A 62 -10.86 23.24 -12.74
CA GLY A 62 -9.97 24.40 -12.89
C GLY A 62 -9.37 24.63 -14.28
N PHE A 63 -9.53 23.68 -15.21
CA PHE A 63 -8.85 23.73 -16.51
C PHE A 63 -9.58 24.57 -17.58
N GLY A 64 -10.79 25.06 -17.33
CA GLY A 64 -11.57 25.82 -18.33
C GLY A 64 -12.15 24.94 -19.45
N GLY A 65 -12.90 25.55 -20.38
CA GLY A 65 -13.75 24.84 -21.35
C GLY A 65 -13.16 24.57 -22.74
N PHE A 66 -11.87 24.87 -22.99
CA PHE A 66 -11.27 24.62 -24.30
C PHE A 66 -10.96 23.11 -24.49
N PRO A 67 -11.05 22.57 -25.71
CA PRO A 67 -10.79 21.15 -25.95
C PRO A 67 -9.38 20.69 -25.53
N SER A 68 -8.36 21.53 -25.72
CA SER A 68 -6.99 21.23 -25.30
C SER A 68 -6.82 21.18 -23.78
N THR A 69 -7.58 22.00 -23.04
CA THR A 69 -7.51 22.01 -21.58
C THR A 69 -8.26 20.84 -20.95
N GLN A 70 -9.32 20.36 -21.60
CA GLN A 70 -10.01 19.12 -21.22
C GLN A 70 -9.11 17.88 -21.40
N GLN A 71 -8.34 17.81 -22.49
CA GLN A 71 -7.36 16.74 -22.70
C GLN A 71 -6.28 16.74 -21.61
N LEU A 72 -5.80 17.93 -21.22
CA LEU A 72 -4.82 18.07 -20.14
C LEU A 72 -5.38 17.61 -18.80
N ALA A 73 -6.60 18.05 -18.45
CA ALA A 73 -7.29 17.63 -17.24
C ALA A 73 -7.42 16.09 -17.17
N SER A 74 -7.86 15.47 -18.27
CA SER A 74 -7.97 14.02 -18.38
C SER A 74 -6.63 13.31 -18.17
N GLY A 75 -5.54 13.83 -18.74
CA GLY A 75 -4.19 13.29 -18.56
C GLY A 75 -3.70 13.38 -17.11
N PHE A 76 -3.96 14.48 -16.41
CA PHE A 76 -3.62 14.63 -14.99
C PHE A 76 -4.45 13.69 -14.10
N THR A 77 -5.76 13.59 -14.34
CA THR A 77 -6.62 12.64 -13.62
C THR A 77 -6.13 11.20 -13.80
N ALA A 78 -5.76 10.82 -15.02
CA ALA A 78 -5.21 9.49 -15.30
C ALA A 78 -3.89 9.25 -14.54
N LYS A 79 -2.97 10.22 -14.51
CA LYS A 79 -1.70 10.11 -13.77
C LYS A 79 -1.91 10.01 -12.25
N ALA A 80 -2.85 10.77 -11.70
CA ALA A 80 -3.18 10.71 -10.29
C ALA A 80 -3.80 9.36 -9.91
N ALA A 81 -4.67 8.78 -10.75
CA ALA A 81 -5.16 7.42 -10.57
C ALA A 81 -4.02 6.39 -10.57
N GLN A 82 -3.08 6.50 -11.51
CA GLN A 82 -1.88 5.64 -11.54
C GLN A 82 -1.02 5.78 -10.27
N LEU A 83 -0.84 7.01 -9.77
CA LEU A 83 -0.11 7.22 -8.52
C LEU A 83 -0.85 6.61 -7.32
N ALA A 84 -2.18 6.70 -7.27
CA ALA A 84 -2.97 6.05 -6.23
C ALA A 84 -2.77 4.52 -6.25
N ASP A 85 -2.75 3.90 -7.42
CA ASP A 85 -2.49 2.45 -7.57
C ASP A 85 -1.09 2.06 -7.07
N VAL A 86 -0.09 2.90 -7.32
CA VAL A 86 1.28 2.68 -6.84
C VAL A 86 1.37 2.84 -5.32
N LEU A 87 0.72 3.84 -4.75
CA LEU A 87 0.64 4.03 -3.30
C LEU A 87 -0.06 2.84 -2.62
N ASP A 88 -1.10 2.29 -3.24
CA ASP A 88 -1.77 1.08 -2.74
C ASP A 88 -0.82 -0.12 -2.66
N GLN A 89 -0.01 -0.35 -3.68
CA GLN A 89 0.99 -1.41 -3.69
C GLN A 89 2.06 -1.21 -2.60
N PHE A 90 2.53 0.03 -2.39
CA PHE A 90 3.48 0.31 -1.31
C PHE A 90 2.89 0.13 0.08
N ILE A 91 1.61 0.52 0.29
CA ILE A 91 0.93 0.27 1.56
C ILE A 91 0.85 -1.22 1.84
N GLU A 92 0.46 -2.03 0.85
CA GLU A 92 0.40 -3.48 0.97
C GLU A 92 1.77 -4.09 1.31
N GLY A 93 2.82 -3.68 0.58
CA GLY A 93 4.19 -4.12 0.85
C GLY A 93 4.67 -3.76 2.26
N ALA A 94 4.43 -2.53 2.72
CA ALA A 94 4.78 -2.10 4.07
C ALA A 94 4.04 -2.90 5.15
N MET A 95 2.77 -3.26 4.91
CA MET A 95 2.00 -4.10 5.83
C MET A 95 2.56 -5.53 5.94
N HIS A 96 2.95 -6.13 4.81
CA HIS A 96 3.59 -7.45 4.81
C HIS A 96 4.98 -7.46 5.43
N LEU A 97 5.74 -6.38 5.24
CA LEU A 97 7.06 -6.25 5.84
C LEU A 97 6.95 -6.08 7.36
N GLN A 98 6.01 -5.27 7.85
CA GLN A 98 5.70 -5.14 9.28
C GLN A 98 5.24 -6.47 9.89
N GLU A 99 4.41 -7.24 9.17
CA GLU A 99 4.03 -8.61 9.56
C GLU A 99 5.26 -9.52 9.73
N ALA A 100 6.19 -9.50 8.77
CA ALA A 100 7.40 -10.32 8.82
C ALA A 100 8.29 -9.96 10.02
N TYR A 101 8.42 -8.66 10.37
CA TYR A 101 9.10 -8.23 11.58
C TYR A 101 8.42 -8.73 12.86
N LEU A 102 7.09 -8.68 12.93
CA LEU A 102 6.33 -9.21 14.07
C LEU A 102 6.57 -10.71 14.24
N ILE A 103 6.58 -11.49 13.15
CA ILE A 103 6.92 -12.91 13.17
C ILE A 103 8.35 -13.13 13.70
N ALA A 104 9.32 -12.38 13.17
CA ALA A 104 10.71 -12.48 13.58
C ALA A 104 10.94 -12.11 15.06
N GLY A 105 10.09 -11.27 15.65
CA GLY A 105 10.06 -10.95 17.08
C GLY A 105 9.24 -11.92 17.95
N GLY A 106 8.67 -12.98 17.37
CA GLY A 106 7.81 -13.94 18.08
C GLY A 106 6.41 -13.41 18.44
N LYS A 107 6.01 -12.27 17.88
CA LYS A 107 4.74 -11.57 18.13
C LYS A 107 3.62 -12.08 17.21
N ILE A 108 3.36 -13.39 17.27
CA ILE A 108 2.52 -14.08 16.27
C ILE A 108 1.08 -13.54 16.22
N LYS A 109 0.47 -13.22 17.37
CA LYS A 109 -0.89 -12.68 17.42
C LYS A 109 -1.01 -11.32 16.73
N GLU A 110 -0.03 -10.45 16.96
CA GLU A 110 0.04 -9.14 16.29
C GLU A 110 0.29 -9.31 14.79
N ALA A 111 1.15 -10.27 14.39
CA ALA A 111 1.39 -10.59 12.99
C ALA A 111 0.12 -11.06 12.28
N GLU A 112 -0.65 -11.97 12.87
CA GLU A 112 -1.93 -12.43 12.32
C GLU A 112 -2.93 -11.28 12.18
N ALA A 113 -3.02 -10.42 13.18
CA ALA A 113 -3.87 -9.23 13.11
C ALA A 113 -3.44 -8.30 11.96
N LYS A 114 -2.12 -8.13 11.75
CA LYS A 114 -1.59 -7.32 10.65
C LYS A 114 -1.85 -7.96 9.28
N ASN A 115 -1.66 -9.26 9.15
CA ASN A 115 -2.00 -10.01 7.94
C ASN A 115 -3.49 -9.85 7.58
N ALA A 116 -4.37 -10.00 8.57
CA ALA A 116 -5.80 -9.83 8.36
C ALA A 116 -6.15 -8.40 7.92
N GLN A 117 -5.44 -7.38 8.42
CA GLN A 117 -5.56 -6.01 7.92
C GLN A 117 -5.09 -5.89 6.46
N ALA A 118 -3.97 -6.52 6.10
CA ALA A 118 -3.41 -6.48 4.75
C ALA A 118 -4.37 -7.13 3.74
N ILE A 119 -4.93 -8.30 4.09
CA ILE A 119 -5.95 -8.99 3.27
C ILE A 119 -7.19 -8.10 3.07
N ARG A 120 -7.69 -7.46 4.14
CA ARG A 120 -8.82 -6.53 4.02
C ARG A 120 -8.49 -5.35 3.12
N PHE A 121 -7.30 -4.79 3.27
CA PHE A 121 -6.84 -3.67 2.45
C PHE A 121 -6.75 -4.07 0.97
N ALA A 122 -6.11 -5.19 0.65
CA ALA A 122 -6.04 -5.73 -0.72
C ALA A 122 -7.43 -6.02 -1.30
N GLY A 123 -8.32 -6.61 -0.49
CA GLY A 123 -9.71 -6.86 -0.88
C GLY A 123 -10.52 -5.59 -1.18
N GLN A 124 -10.26 -4.49 -0.47
CA GLN A 124 -10.87 -3.19 -0.78
C GLN A 124 -10.43 -2.67 -2.15
N GLN A 125 -9.18 -2.92 -2.57
CA GLN A 125 -8.69 -2.52 -3.89
C GLN A 125 -9.41 -3.27 -5.01
N ILE A 126 -9.59 -4.59 -4.84
CA ILE A 126 -10.34 -5.43 -5.79
C ILE A 126 -11.82 -5.03 -5.82
N GLY A 127 -12.40 -4.69 -4.65
CA GLY A 127 -13.78 -4.21 -4.55
C GLY A 127 -14.01 -2.87 -5.26
N THR A 128 -13.02 -1.97 -5.25
CA THR A 128 -13.06 -0.73 -6.06
C THR A 128 -12.84 -0.97 -7.55
N GLU A 129 -12.30 -2.13 -7.97
CA GLU A 129 -12.15 -2.51 -9.38
C GLU A 129 -13.44 -3.05 -10.00
N ASN A 130 -14.45 -3.39 -9.18
CA ASN A 130 -15.75 -3.86 -9.66
C ASN A 130 -16.91 -2.93 -9.26
N PRO A 131 -17.01 -1.71 -9.83
CA PRO A 131 -18.30 -1.04 -9.93
C PRO A 131 -19.07 -1.69 -11.09
N ALA A 132 -19.65 -2.86 -10.85
CA ALA A 132 -20.69 -3.42 -11.71
C ALA A 132 -21.69 -4.18 -10.81
N GLN A 133 -22.97 -3.84 -10.82
CA GLN A 133 -23.79 -3.48 -11.97
C GLN A 133 -24.70 -2.27 -11.71
#